data_AF-A0A2D9T775-F1
#
_entry.id   AF-A0A2D9T775-F1
#
_cell.length_a   1.000
_cell.length_b   1.000
_cell.length_c   1.000
_cell.angle_alpha   90.00
_cell.angle_beta   90.00
_cell.angle_gamma   90.00
#
_symmetry.space_group_name_H-M   'P 1'
#
loop_
_entity.id
_entity.type
_entity.pdbx_description
1 polymer ?
#
loop_
_entity_poly.entity_id
_entity_poly.type
_entity_poly.pdbx_seq_one_letter_code
_entity_poly.pdbx_strand_id
1 'polypeptide(L)'
;MRRFTPLLLSFFAFAACDCDDTTTVDADTPEEDTGPVCQGMGGTCSVEADCCEGPCEENVCTMGSCAADGVTCEADADCCSESCEAGVCGTRPMCSDVGEVCVAGSDCCSGACEGDVCVPPASCGTTGDTCTMAGQCCSGFCSNEAGTACAGGSCNCAPPPACTGTGMACTLDAECCNGLCDDPDGDGAGTCANIGACLSAGEPCGTEGFNGSCCSTVCLDTGDGPRCQFLGGCRVQNELCSSDGECCSGSCEQSGTTADGRPITRCANDGSCQPVGEVCGGSGATSNCCPNGGGDTGCEPTGSGFRRCLGGDGACTLPTFECETTEECCKDAYPDIECQPPTDERAGGSDLCCLDDGLECAFGDVCCSGVCALDGTGTLRCGSMCVSDGGSCTTDADCCGCGCVDDGAGGQVCTSDAELCDPCAGPKLGEICDRDGEACCNGPAVVCNPAGEFPTCILAE
;
A
#
# COMPACT_ATOMS: atom_id res chain seq x y z
N MET A 1 11.53 72.32 -35.17
CA MET A 1 11.05 73.07 -33.99
C MET A 1 9.85 72.35 -33.39
N ARG A 2 9.71 72.37 -32.06
CA ARG A 2 8.89 71.50 -31.16
C ARG A 2 9.70 70.26 -30.73
N ARG A 3 10.57 70.34 -29.70
CA ARG A 3 10.35 70.42 -28.23
C ARG A 3 9.52 69.25 -27.68
N PHE A 4 10.22 68.23 -27.20
CA PHE A 4 9.72 67.25 -26.23
C PHE A 4 10.46 67.50 -24.90
N THR A 5 9.68 67.63 -23.83
CA THR A 5 10.12 67.78 -22.43
C THR A 5 10.18 66.38 -21.80
N PRO A 6 11.23 65.99 -21.05
CA PRO A 6 11.22 64.74 -20.30
C PRO A 6 10.59 64.93 -18.91
N LEU A 7 9.80 63.94 -18.50
CA LEU A 7 9.20 63.79 -17.18
C LEU A 7 10.26 63.27 -16.18
N LEU A 8 10.30 63.82 -14.97
CA LEU A 8 11.22 63.46 -13.90
C LEU A 8 11.03 61.99 -13.45
N LEU A 9 12.15 61.27 -13.31
CA LEU A 9 12.25 60.03 -12.54
C LEU A 9 12.57 60.40 -11.08
N SER A 10 11.69 60.04 -10.14
CA SER A 10 11.93 60.15 -8.70
C SER A 10 12.46 58.83 -8.16
N PHE A 11 13.73 58.83 -7.76
CA PHE A 11 14.36 57.81 -6.93
C PHE A 11 13.76 57.83 -5.51
N PHE A 12 13.26 56.69 -5.04
CA PHE A 12 13.07 56.45 -3.61
C PHE A 12 14.18 55.53 -3.12
N ALA A 13 15.07 56.10 -2.30
CA ALA A 13 16.02 55.37 -1.47
C ALA A 13 15.33 55.06 -0.13
N PHE A 14 15.21 53.79 0.24
CA PHE A 14 14.89 53.39 1.60
C PHE A 14 16.20 53.21 2.37
N ALA A 15 16.33 54.00 3.44
CA ALA A 15 17.39 53.94 4.43
C ALA A 15 17.17 52.74 5.36
N ALA A 16 18.28 52.08 5.70
CA ALA A 16 18.35 51.03 6.71
C ALA A 16 17.94 51.58 8.09
N CYS A 17 17.12 50.80 8.81
CA CYS A 17 16.97 50.89 10.25
C CYS A 17 17.76 49.72 10.84
N ASP A 18 18.88 50.06 11.46
CA ASP A 18 19.75 49.17 12.24
C ASP A 18 19.16 49.11 13.66
N CYS A 19 18.70 47.94 14.09
CA CYS A 19 18.16 47.73 15.42
C CYS A 19 19.31 47.38 16.38
N ASP A 20 19.63 48.34 17.25
CA ASP A 20 20.34 48.14 18.51
C ASP A 20 19.40 47.37 19.46
N ASP A 21 19.68 46.09 19.71
CA ASP A 21 19.30 45.43 20.95
C ASP A 21 20.47 44.58 21.44
N THR A 22 21.03 45.01 22.55
CA THR A 22 22.18 44.41 23.20
C THR A 22 21.66 43.43 24.25
N THR A 23 21.52 42.16 23.85
CA THR A 23 21.61 41.05 24.80
C THR A 23 22.64 40.05 24.30
N THR A 24 23.55 39.71 25.20
CA THR A 24 24.69 38.82 24.99
C THR A 24 24.21 37.42 24.65
N VAL A 25 24.44 36.99 23.41
CA VAL A 25 24.47 35.57 23.04
C VAL A 25 25.78 35.01 23.59
N ASP A 26 25.67 34.30 24.72
CA ASP A 26 26.63 33.27 25.06
C ASP A 26 26.52 32.17 23.99
N ALA A 27 27.69 31.76 23.52
CA ALA A 27 27.83 30.63 22.63
C ALA A 27 27.65 29.35 23.46
N ASP A 28 26.42 28.82 23.50
CA ASP A 28 26.19 27.46 23.94
C ASP A 28 26.19 26.51 22.74
N THR A 29 27.04 25.51 22.89
CA THR A 29 27.37 24.37 22.04
C THR A 29 26.15 23.62 21.51
N PRO A 30 26.26 22.92 20.35
CA PRO A 30 25.32 21.87 20.01
C PRO A 30 25.45 20.78 21.08
N GLU A 31 24.39 20.53 21.86
CA GLU A 31 24.30 19.34 22.66
C GLU A 31 24.14 18.15 21.70
N GLU A 32 25.20 17.34 21.58
CA GLU A 32 25.05 15.97 21.12
C GLU A 32 24.18 15.25 22.13
N ASP A 33 23.00 14.83 21.67
CA ASP A 33 22.17 13.86 22.37
C ASP A 33 22.88 12.50 22.33
N THR A 34 23.86 12.36 23.22
CA THR A 34 24.46 11.07 23.56
C THR A 34 23.58 10.43 24.62
N GLY A 35 22.41 9.94 24.18
CA GLY A 35 21.74 8.85 24.88
C GLY A 35 22.76 7.72 25.14
N PRO A 36 22.65 6.99 26.25
CA PRO A 36 23.63 5.96 26.59
C PRO A 36 23.70 4.94 25.45
N VAL A 37 24.84 4.91 24.76
CA VAL A 37 25.15 3.90 23.75
C VAL A 37 25.35 2.59 24.51
N CYS A 38 24.33 1.74 24.48
CA CYS A 38 24.46 0.37 24.95
C CYS A 38 25.17 -0.48 23.89
N GLN A 39 25.82 -1.55 24.32
CA GLN A 39 26.61 -2.43 23.49
C GLN A 39 25.82 -3.69 23.16
N GLY A 40 25.90 -4.13 21.89
CA GLY A 40 25.36 -5.42 21.46
C GLY A 40 26.10 -6.60 22.09
N MET A 41 25.58 -7.80 21.87
CA MET A 41 26.15 -9.05 22.41
C MET A 41 27.64 -9.19 22.09
N GLY A 42 28.43 -9.64 23.07
CA GLY A 42 29.90 -9.71 22.97
C GLY A 42 30.61 -8.36 23.16
N GLY A 43 29.86 -7.25 23.32
CA GLY A 43 30.38 -5.94 23.66
C GLY A 43 30.92 -5.88 25.08
N THR A 44 31.95 -5.07 25.33
CA THR A 44 32.47 -4.89 26.68
C THR A 44 31.54 -4.02 27.52
N CYS A 45 31.26 -4.43 28.75
CA CYS A 45 30.36 -3.74 29.67
C CYS A 45 30.97 -3.64 31.07
N SER A 46 30.46 -2.72 31.89
CA SER A 46 30.79 -2.58 33.31
C SER A 46 29.56 -2.72 34.20
N VAL A 47 28.37 -2.43 33.67
CA VAL A 47 27.08 -2.58 34.32
C VAL A 47 26.03 -3.12 33.33
N GLU A 48 24.91 -3.66 33.83
CA GLU A 48 23.84 -4.24 33.00
C GLU A 48 23.26 -3.25 31.99
N ALA A 49 23.16 -1.96 32.35
CA ALA A 49 22.67 -0.91 31.46
C ALA A 49 23.61 -0.58 30.29
N ASP A 50 24.84 -1.10 30.30
CA ASP A 50 25.78 -0.98 29.18
C ASP A 50 25.46 -1.99 28.07
N CYS A 51 24.55 -2.95 28.29
CA CYS A 51 24.16 -3.96 27.33
C CYS A 51 22.74 -3.68 26.82
N CYS A 52 22.57 -3.65 25.50
CA CYS A 52 21.24 -3.38 24.92
C CYS A 52 20.26 -4.51 25.23
N GLU A 53 20.81 -5.73 25.34
CA GLU A 53 20.06 -6.97 25.59
C GLU A 53 20.91 -7.86 26.50
N GLY A 54 20.36 -8.25 27.66
CA GLY A 54 20.98 -9.20 28.60
C GLY A 54 21.92 -8.59 29.67
N PRO A 55 22.41 -9.41 30.62
CA PRO A 55 23.29 -8.97 31.69
C PRO A 55 24.75 -8.78 31.25
N CYS A 56 25.45 -7.94 32.01
CA CYS A 56 26.89 -7.78 31.90
C CYS A 56 27.63 -8.84 32.74
N GLU A 57 28.07 -9.93 32.11
CA GLU A 57 28.81 -11.01 32.78
C GLU A 57 30.28 -11.01 32.38
N GLU A 58 31.18 -11.11 33.36
CA GLU A 58 32.64 -11.08 33.15
C GLU A 58 33.14 -9.88 32.30
N ASN A 59 32.43 -8.74 32.36
CA ASN A 59 32.66 -7.52 31.57
C ASN A 59 32.33 -7.65 30.07
N VAL A 60 31.47 -8.59 29.71
CA VAL A 60 30.96 -8.78 28.36
C VAL A 60 29.43 -8.87 28.38
N CYS A 61 28.76 -8.23 27.42
CA CYS A 61 27.33 -8.36 27.21
C CYS A 61 27.03 -9.78 26.74
N THR A 62 26.35 -10.55 27.57
CA THR A 62 26.01 -11.94 27.29
C THR A 62 24.51 -12.09 27.16
N MET A 63 24.06 -13.09 26.40
CA MET A 63 22.70 -13.58 26.60
C MET A 63 22.70 -14.14 28.03
N GLY A 64 21.88 -13.57 28.91
CA GLY A 64 21.71 -14.14 30.24
C GLY A 64 21.41 -15.61 30.04
N SER A 65 22.14 -16.49 30.73
CA SER A 65 22.07 -17.91 30.44
C SER A 65 20.66 -18.41 30.72
N CYS A 66 19.86 -18.53 29.67
CA CYS A 66 18.58 -19.19 29.73
C CYS A 66 18.81 -20.70 29.72
N ALA A 67 17.99 -21.41 30.47
CA ALA A 67 18.00 -22.84 30.62
C ALA A 67 17.29 -23.47 29.40
N ALA A 68 17.95 -24.46 28.79
CA ALA A 68 17.39 -25.20 27.66
C ALA A 68 16.18 -26.05 28.10
N ASP A 69 15.37 -26.49 27.12
CA ASP A 69 14.23 -27.37 27.40
C ASP A 69 14.63 -28.59 28.25
N GLY A 70 13.85 -28.87 29.30
CA GLY A 70 14.09 -29.93 30.27
C GLY A 70 14.97 -29.55 31.46
N VAL A 71 15.49 -28.31 31.52
CA VAL A 71 16.30 -27.79 32.65
C VAL A 71 15.42 -27.08 33.66
N THR A 72 15.75 -27.15 34.96
CA THR A 72 14.96 -26.53 36.02
C THR A 72 14.98 -25.01 35.97
N CYS A 73 13.87 -24.38 36.29
CA CYS A 73 13.67 -22.92 36.27
C CYS A 73 12.77 -22.47 37.43
N GLU A 74 12.82 -21.18 37.77
CA GLU A 74 11.92 -20.55 38.76
C GLU A 74 10.96 -19.53 38.11
N ALA A 75 11.32 -19.00 36.94
CA ALA A 75 10.54 -18.06 36.14
C ALA A 75 10.68 -18.35 34.64
N ASP A 76 9.71 -17.89 33.84
CA ASP A 76 9.67 -18.09 32.38
C ASP A 76 10.90 -17.53 31.66
N ALA A 77 11.38 -16.36 32.10
CA ALA A 77 12.60 -15.73 31.59
C ALA A 77 13.88 -16.51 31.90
N ASP A 78 13.82 -17.50 32.80
CA ASP A 78 14.95 -18.41 33.03
C ASP A 78 15.08 -19.43 31.90
N CYS A 79 14.08 -19.57 31.02
CA CYS A 79 14.03 -20.59 29.96
C CYS A 79 14.21 -19.97 28.58
N CYS A 80 14.99 -20.61 27.71
CA CYS A 80 15.19 -20.09 26.35
C CYS A 80 13.91 -20.20 25.49
N SER A 81 12.98 -21.04 25.92
CA SER A 81 11.64 -21.18 25.37
C SER A 81 10.61 -20.21 25.96
N GLU A 82 11.03 -19.38 26.91
CA GLU A 82 10.19 -18.47 27.71
C GLU A 82 9.02 -19.16 28.42
N SER A 83 9.18 -20.45 28.78
CA SER A 83 8.13 -21.21 29.45
C SER A 83 8.73 -22.10 30.54
N CYS A 84 8.50 -21.73 31.79
CA CYS A 84 8.89 -22.47 32.97
C CYS A 84 7.68 -23.19 33.58
N GLU A 85 7.44 -24.42 33.14
CA GLU A 85 6.27 -25.18 33.58
C GLU A 85 6.64 -26.25 34.60
N ALA A 86 5.97 -26.22 35.75
CA ALA A 86 6.25 -27.09 36.90
C ALA A 86 7.72 -27.04 37.38
N GLY A 87 8.39 -25.90 37.19
CA GLY A 87 9.78 -25.69 37.57
C GLY A 87 10.80 -26.29 36.59
N VAL A 88 10.39 -26.55 35.35
CA VAL A 88 11.24 -27.04 34.26
C VAL A 88 10.94 -26.29 32.97
N CYS A 89 11.95 -25.89 32.22
CA CYS A 89 11.81 -25.26 30.93
C CYS A 89 11.13 -26.21 29.95
N GLY A 90 9.96 -25.81 29.45
CA GLY A 90 9.17 -26.57 28.49
C GLY A 90 9.35 -26.05 27.07
N THR A 91 9.10 -26.87 26.06
CA THR A 91 8.88 -26.36 24.70
C THR A 91 7.59 -25.55 24.67
N ARG A 92 7.62 -24.33 24.14
CA ARG A 92 6.40 -23.55 23.83
C ARG A 92 5.39 -24.49 23.15
N PRO A 93 4.16 -24.68 23.64
CA PRO A 93 3.23 -25.53 22.95
C PRO A 93 2.98 -24.89 21.59
N MET A 94 3.30 -25.60 20.51
CA MET A 94 2.69 -25.29 19.23
C MET A 94 1.19 -25.40 19.46
N CYS A 95 0.51 -24.27 19.39
CA CYS A 95 -0.94 -24.25 19.42
C CYS A 95 -1.46 -24.92 18.14
N SER A 96 -2.65 -25.48 18.22
CA SER A 96 -3.27 -26.24 17.14
C SER A 96 -4.09 -25.28 16.26
N ASP A 97 -3.97 -25.45 14.94
CA ASP A 97 -4.68 -24.62 13.96
C ASP A 97 -6.20 -24.85 14.00
N VAL A 98 -6.97 -23.90 13.45
CA VAL A 98 -8.43 -24.06 13.33
C VAL A 98 -8.76 -25.34 12.56
N GLY A 99 -9.58 -26.22 13.17
CA GLY A 99 -9.93 -27.53 12.63
C GLY A 99 -9.16 -28.70 13.26
N GLU A 100 -8.11 -28.44 14.05
CA GLU A 100 -7.32 -29.46 14.75
C GLU A 100 -7.87 -29.78 16.15
N VAL A 101 -7.52 -30.96 16.67
CA VAL A 101 -8.06 -31.45 17.94
C VAL A 101 -7.47 -30.70 19.12
N CYS A 102 -8.31 -30.30 20.07
CA CYS A 102 -7.90 -29.58 21.28
C CYS A 102 -8.64 -30.08 22.53
N VAL A 103 -8.13 -29.71 23.71
CA VAL A 103 -8.75 -30.00 25.01
C VAL A 103 -9.14 -28.71 25.75
N ALA A 104 -8.40 -27.64 25.53
CA ALA A 104 -8.60 -26.32 26.10
C ALA A 104 -8.33 -25.22 25.05
N GLY A 105 -8.87 -24.02 25.27
CA GLY A 105 -8.67 -22.89 24.36
C GLY A 105 -7.19 -22.50 24.19
N SER A 106 -6.37 -22.67 25.23
CA SER A 106 -4.91 -22.48 25.17
C SER A 106 -4.18 -23.46 24.25
N ASP A 107 -4.84 -24.57 23.88
CA ASP A 107 -4.29 -25.55 22.95
C ASP A 107 -4.47 -25.10 21.50
N CYS A 108 -5.28 -24.05 21.24
CA CYS A 108 -5.62 -23.55 19.93
C CYS A 108 -5.00 -22.18 19.68
N CYS A 109 -4.48 -21.95 18.48
CA CYS A 109 -3.95 -20.62 18.13
C CYS A 109 -5.07 -19.56 18.09
N SER A 110 -6.32 -20.01 17.88
CA SER A 110 -7.53 -19.18 17.99
C SER A 110 -7.96 -18.88 19.43
N GLY A 111 -7.33 -19.48 20.44
CA GLY A 111 -7.74 -19.35 21.84
C GLY A 111 -9.07 -20.06 22.18
N ALA A 112 -9.70 -20.74 21.21
CA ALA A 112 -11.03 -21.30 21.33
C ALA A 112 -11.07 -22.78 20.91
N CYS A 113 -11.42 -23.63 21.86
CA CYS A 113 -11.63 -25.05 21.67
C CYS A 113 -13.11 -25.37 21.87
N GLU A 114 -13.84 -25.67 20.80
CA GLU A 114 -15.26 -26.04 20.86
C GLU A 114 -15.49 -27.39 20.19
N GLY A 115 -16.17 -28.30 20.92
CA GLY A 115 -16.41 -29.64 20.40
C GLY A 115 -15.12 -30.45 20.17
N ASP A 116 -14.10 -30.24 21.02
CA ASP A 116 -12.77 -30.86 20.95
C ASP A 116 -11.99 -30.50 19.68
N VAL A 117 -12.37 -29.42 19.00
CA VAL A 117 -11.72 -28.92 17.80
C VAL A 117 -11.46 -27.42 17.97
N CYS A 118 -10.30 -26.96 17.51
CA CYS A 118 -9.98 -25.55 17.47
C CYS A 118 -10.94 -24.86 16.52
N VAL A 119 -11.77 -23.98 17.06
CA VAL A 119 -12.73 -23.22 16.28
C VAL A 119 -12.24 -21.78 16.12
N PRO A 120 -12.69 -21.06 15.09
CA PRO A 120 -12.53 -19.61 15.05
C PRO A 120 -13.12 -19.02 16.35
N PRO A 121 -12.52 -17.98 16.95
CA PRO A 121 -13.07 -17.39 18.15
C PRO A 121 -14.50 -16.90 17.87
N ALA A 122 -15.42 -17.17 18.80
CA ALA A 122 -16.85 -16.87 18.64
C ALA A 122 -17.16 -15.37 18.50
N SER A 123 -16.17 -14.51 18.73
CA SER A 123 -16.10 -13.10 18.39
C SER A 123 -14.72 -12.59 18.77
N CYS A 124 -14.02 -11.96 17.86
CA CYS A 124 -12.79 -11.23 18.12
C CYS A 124 -13.11 -9.79 18.55
N GLY A 125 -12.20 -9.14 19.27
CA GLY A 125 -12.31 -7.73 19.66
C GLY A 125 -12.09 -6.82 18.45
N THR A 126 -12.89 -5.75 18.36
CA THR A 126 -12.74 -4.70 17.36
C THR A 126 -11.64 -3.73 17.77
N THR A 127 -11.15 -2.91 16.84
CA THR A 127 -10.14 -1.88 17.13
C THR A 127 -10.53 -1.05 18.36
N GLY A 128 -9.60 -0.90 19.32
CA GLY A 128 -9.81 -0.23 20.59
C GLY A 128 -10.27 -1.14 21.74
N ASP A 129 -10.69 -2.39 21.49
CA ASP A 129 -11.01 -3.34 22.55
C ASP A 129 -9.76 -3.81 23.28
N THR A 130 -9.85 -3.94 24.60
CA THR A 130 -8.70 -4.40 25.39
C THR A 130 -8.30 -5.81 24.98
N CYS A 131 -7.01 -6.01 24.72
CA CYS A 131 -6.47 -7.28 24.31
C CYS A 131 -5.19 -7.59 25.09
N THR A 132 -4.77 -8.85 25.06
CA THR A 132 -3.55 -9.35 25.69
C THR A 132 -2.71 -10.17 24.72
N MET A 133 -3.24 -10.52 23.56
CA MET A 133 -2.55 -11.22 22.47
C MET A 133 -3.30 -11.03 21.14
N ALA A 134 -2.56 -11.14 20.03
CA ALA A 134 -3.01 -10.94 18.65
C ALA A 134 -4.32 -11.66 18.28
N GLY A 135 -4.46 -12.94 18.66
CA GLY A 135 -5.64 -13.77 18.35
C GLY A 135 -6.95 -13.34 19.03
N GLN A 136 -6.89 -12.35 19.92
CA GLN A 136 -8.07 -11.74 20.54
C GLN A 136 -8.66 -10.61 19.69
N CYS A 137 -7.98 -10.16 18.64
CA CYS A 137 -8.36 -9.03 17.81
C CYS A 137 -8.74 -9.48 16.42
N CYS A 138 -9.81 -8.90 15.84
CA CYS A 138 -10.27 -9.28 14.50
C CYS A 138 -9.25 -8.91 13.42
N SER A 139 -8.46 -7.86 13.68
CA SER A 139 -7.33 -7.43 12.88
C SER A 139 -6.09 -8.33 13.02
N GLY A 140 -6.11 -9.31 13.92
CA GLY A 140 -4.93 -10.11 14.28
C GLY A 140 -3.84 -9.31 15.01
N PHE A 141 -4.10 -8.06 15.43
CA PHE A 141 -3.08 -7.20 16.03
C PHE A 141 -3.52 -6.66 17.40
N CYS A 142 -2.70 -6.93 18.41
CA CYS A 142 -2.88 -6.43 19.78
C CYS A 142 -1.65 -5.59 20.14
N SER A 143 -1.83 -4.27 20.26
CA SER A 143 -0.74 -3.33 20.49
C SER A 143 -0.98 -2.42 21.69
N ASN A 144 0.10 -1.88 22.25
CA ASN A 144 0.03 -0.80 23.25
C ASN A 144 -0.13 0.57 22.56
N GLU A 145 -0.20 1.66 23.36
CA GLU A 145 -0.32 3.04 22.86
C GLU A 145 0.86 3.49 21.96
N ALA A 146 1.97 2.74 21.93
CA ALA A 146 3.14 3.00 21.08
C ALA A 146 3.18 2.14 19.81
N GLY A 147 2.14 1.32 19.54
CA GLY A 147 2.04 0.50 18.32
C GLY A 147 2.89 -0.77 18.30
N THR A 148 3.47 -1.18 19.43
CA THR A 148 4.28 -2.42 19.52
C THR A 148 3.46 -3.62 19.98
N ALA A 149 3.89 -4.83 19.57
CA ALA A 149 3.27 -6.09 19.94
C ALA A 149 3.28 -6.29 21.48
N CYS A 150 2.15 -6.74 22.03
CA CYS A 150 1.94 -6.75 23.47
C CYS A 150 2.70 -7.85 24.22
N ALA A 151 3.53 -7.46 25.19
CA ALA A 151 4.20 -8.33 26.18
C ALA A 151 3.65 -8.13 27.62
N GLY A 152 2.34 -7.85 27.74
CA GLY A 152 1.63 -7.64 29.01
C GLY A 152 1.50 -6.16 29.43
N GLY A 153 0.27 -5.72 29.73
CA GLY A 153 -0.07 -4.34 30.08
C GLY A 153 -1.47 -3.92 29.60
N SER A 154 -1.77 -2.61 29.63
CA SER A 154 -2.99 -2.04 29.02
C SER A 154 -2.82 -1.96 27.50
N CYS A 155 -3.25 -3.00 26.80
CA CYS A 155 -3.20 -3.12 25.34
C CYS A 155 -4.60 -3.10 24.74
N ASN A 156 -4.71 -2.63 23.49
CA ASN A 156 -5.95 -2.64 22.73
C ASN A 156 -5.73 -3.21 21.33
N CYS A 157 -6.80 -3.78 20.76
CA CYS A 157 -6.81 -4.21 19.38
C CYS A 157 -6.53 -3.01 18.48
N ALA A 158 -5.62 -3.16 17.53
CA ALA A 158 -5.22 -2.12 16.60
C ALA A 158 -5.43 -2.59 15.16
N PRO A 159 -5.62 -1.68 14.19
CA PRO A 159 -5.54 -2.07 12.78
C PRO A 159 -4.15 -2.66 12.50
N PRO A 160 -4.00 -3.52 11.47
CA PRO A 160 -2.66 -3.91 11.03
C PRO A 160 -1.88 -2.62 10.73
N PRO A 161 -0.62 -2.48 11.17
CA PRO A 161 0.19 -1.40 10.65
C PRO A 161 0.20 -1.55 9.13
N ALA A 162 -0.02 -0.45 8.40
CA ALA A 162 0.34 -0.39 6.99
C ALA A 162 1.69 -1.09 6.82
N CYS A 163 1.74 -2.07 5.91
CA CYS A 163 2.88 -2.94 5.68
C CYS A 163 4.22 -2.18 5.79
N THR A 164 5.25 -2.88 6.24
CA THR A 164 6.55 -2.27 6.46
C THR A 164 7.35 -2.23 5.16
N GLY A 165 8.12 -1.15 5.00
CA GLY A 165 8.90 -0.91 3.80
C GLY A 165 10.14 -1.79 3.71
N THR A 166 10.76 -1.80 2.54
CA THR A 166 12.04 -2.44 2.27
C THR A 166 13.08 -2.19 3.38
N GLY A 167 13.75 -3.26 3.83
CA GLY A 167 14.84 -3.23 4.83
C GLY A 167 14.38 -3.16 6.28
N MET A 168 13.08 -3.07 6.54
CA MET A 168 12.53 -3.09 7.89
C MET A 168 12.38 -4.52 8.39
N ALA A 169 12.43 -4.72 9.71
CA ALA A 169 12.32 -6.03 10.32
C ALA A 169 10.98 -6.71 10.00
N CYS A 170 11.02 -8.02 9.78
CA CYS A 170 9.86 -8.87 9.55
C CYS A 170 10.13 -10.29 10.07
N THR A 171 9.07 -11.06 10.23
CA THR A 171 9.05 -12.48 10.58
C THR A 171 8.19 -13.27 9.61
N LEU A 172 7.30 -12.59 8.89
CA LEU A 172 6.41 -13.15 7.87
C LEU A 172 6.43 -12.26 6.62
N ASP A 173 6.24 -12.89 5.45
CA ASP A 173 6.13 -12.21 4.17
C ASP A 173 5.03 -11.12 4.15
N ALA A 174 3.89 -11.40 4.77
CA ALA A 174 2.73 -10.50 4.82
C ALA A 174 2.98 -9.19 5.60
N GLU A 175 4.06 -9.11 6.39
CA GLU A 175 4.43 -7.87 7.08
C GLU A 175 5.08 -6.86 6.12
N CYS A 176 5.63 -7.34 5.00
CA CYS A 176 6.32 -6.53 4.00
C CYS A 176 5.35 -6.09 2.90
N CYS A 177 5.42 -4.82 2.49
CA CYS A 177 4.56 -4.34 1.37
C CYS A 177 4.82 -5.05 0.04
N ASN A 178 6.00 -5.65 -0.09
CA ASN A 178 6.38 -6.46 -1.24
C ASN A 178 6.09 -7.95 -1.05
N GLY A 179 5.50 -8.36 0.08
CA GLY A 179 5.19 -9.76 0.36
C GLY A 179 6.42 -10.66 0.51
N LEU A 180 7.61 -10.09 0.79
CA LEU A 180 8.87 -10.83 0.82
C LEU A 180 9.70 -10.43 2.03
N CYS A 181 9.74 -11.30 3.03
CA CYS A 181 10.59 -11.18 4.21
C CYS A 181 11.89 -11.97 4.02
N ASP A 182 13.02 -11.31 3.78
CA ASP A 182 14.32 -11.97 3.62
C ASP A 182 14.83 -12.47 4.98
N ASP A 183 14.82 -13.79 5.16
CA ASP A 183 15.42 -14.51 6.28
C ASP A 183 16.49 -15.49 5.75
N PRO A 184 17.71 -15.00 5.44
CA PRO A 184 18.77 -15.85 4.90
C PRO A 184 19.35 -16.83 5.93
N ASP A 185 19.13 -16.58 7.22
CA ASP A 185 19.66 -17.38 8.33
C ASP A 185 18.66 -18.46 8.79
N GLY A 186 17.38 -18.32 8.43
CA GLY A 186 16.31 -19.27 8.68
C GLY A 186 15.89 -19.34 10.15
N ASP A 187 16.12 -18.27 10.91
CA ASP A 187 15.85 -18.20 12.36
C ASP A 187 14.51 -17.53 12.70
N GLY A 188 13.76 -17.12 11.68
CA GLY A 188 12.45 -16.47 11.83
C GLY A 188 12.52 -14.96 12.02
N ALA A 189 13.71 -14.35 12.00
CA ALA A 189 13.91 -12.91 12.04
C ALA A 189 14.56 -12.42 10.75
N GLY A 190 13.75 -11.82 9.88
CA GLY A 190 14.17 -11.30 8.59
C GLY A 190 14.07 -9.79 8.46
N THR A 191 14.33 -9.32 7.24
CA THR A 191 14.06 -7.93 6.83
C THR A 191 13.34 -7.91 5.50
N CYS A 192 12.45 -6.95 5.27
CA CYS A 192 11.72 -6.87 4.01
C CYS A 192 12.67 -6.72 2.82
N ALA A 193 12.47 -7.58 1.83
CA ALA A 193 13.40 -7.78 0.75
C ALA A 193 13.68 -6.49 -0.02
N ASN A 194 14.96 -6.25 -0.34
CA ASN A 194 15.31 -5.17 -1.25
C ASN A 194 15.18 -5.66 -2.70
N ILE A 195 14.01 -5.38 -3.28
CA ILE A 195 13.62 -5.91 -4.59
C ILE A 195 13.97 -4.99 -5.78
N GLY A 196 14.57 -3.82 -5.52
CA GLY A 196 15.01 -2.85 -6.55
C GLY A 196 13.89 -2.31 -7.46
N ALA A 197 14.27 -1.63 -8.56
CA ALA A 197 13.39 -0.99 -9.55
C ALA A 197 12.61 0.25 -9.10
N CYS A 198 11.58 0.09 -8.27
CA CYS A 198 10.70 1.14 -7.74
C CYS A 198 9.95 0.62 -6.51
N LEU A 199 9.36 1.53 -5.73
CA LEU A 199 8.58 1.21 -4.54
C LEU A 199 7.23 0.61 -4.94
N SER A 200 6.83 -0.45 -4.24
CA SER A 200 5.55 -1.15 -4.49
C SER A 200 4.41 -0.49 -3.72
N ALA A 201 3.16 -0.79 -4.08
CA ALA A 201 2.00 -0.29 -3.35
C ALA A 201 2.11 -0.54 -1.83
N GLY A 202 1.72 0.45 -1.02
CA GLY A 202 1.83 0.43 0.43
C GLY A 202 3.19 0.90 0.97
N GLU A 203 4.27 0.86 0.18
CA GLU A 203 5.59 1.31 0.66
C GLU A 203 5.62 2.82 0.92
N PRO A 204 6.31 3.26 2.00
CA PRO A 204 6.48 4.68 2.26
C PRO A 204 7.27 5.33 1.13
N CYS A 205 6.69 6.38 0.55
CA CYS A 205 7.30 7.15 -0.52
C CYS A 205 7.68 8.55 -0.03
N GLY A 206 8.46 9.27 -0.84
CA GLY A 206 8.99 10.58 -0.47
C GLY A 206 7.92 11.67 -0.56
N THR A 207 8.09 12.59 -1.50
CA THR A 207 7.15 13.69 -1.70
C THR A 207 5.84 13.18 -2.28
N GLU A 208 4.70 13.51 -1.67
CA GLU A 208 3.37 13.25 -2.24
C GLU A 208 3.21 13.78 -3.68
N GLY A 209 2.31 13.15 -4.43
CA GLY A 209 1.96 13.47 -5.82
C GLY A 209 2.53 12.47 -6.82
N PHE A 210 2.62 12.89 -8.08
CA PHE A 210 3.22 12.07 -9.13
C PHE A 210 4.74 12.15 -9.08
N ASN A 211 5.37 11.02 -8.76
CA ASN A 211 6.80 10.91 -8.79
C ASN A 211 7.20 9.51 -9.27
N GLY A 212 8.36 9.37 -9.91
CA GLY A 212 8.86 8.07 -10.35
C GLY A 212 9.41 7.19 -9.22
N SER A 213 9.10 7.47 -7.94
CA SER A 213 9.56 6.62 -6.83
C SER A 213 8.69 5.39 -6.64
N CYS A 214 7.38 5.50 -6.88
CA CYS A 214 6.44 4.39 -6.93
C CYS A 214 6.39 3.77 -8.32
N CYS A 215 6.22 2.46 -8.41
CA CYS A 215 6.01 1.79 -9.71
C CYS A 215 4.73 2.31 -10.38
N SER A 216 3.68 2.54 -9.60
CA SER A 216 2.46 3.25 -10.01
C SER A 216 2.65 4.73 -10.34
N THR A 217 3.81 5.32 -10.02
CA THR A 217 4.08 6.77 -10.02
C THR A 217 3.26 7.61 -9.04
N VAL A 218 2.32 7.02 -8.29
CA VAL A 218 1.40 7.76 -7.42
C VAL A 218 1.79 7.54 -5.96
N CYS A 219 2.16 8.63 -5.30
CA CYS A 219 2.52 8.68 -3.89
C CYS A 219 1.50 9.54 -3.16
N LEU A 220 0.67 8.96 -2.28
CA LEU A 220 -0.33 9.72 -1.52
C LEU A 220 -0.29 9.34 -0.04
N ASP A 221 -0.49 10.34 0.80
CA ASP A 221 -0.67 10.15 2.24
C ASP A 221 -2.15 9.91 2.52
N THR A 222 -2.46 8.76 3.13
CA THR A 222 -3.82 8.36 3.54
C THR A 222 -4.06 8.53 5.04
N GLY A 223 -3.10 9.08 5.78
CA GLY A 223 -3.21 9.37 7.22
C GLY A 223 -2.00 8.95 8.05
N ASP A 224 -1.15 8.05 7.51
CA ASP A 224 0.04 7.50 8.17
C ASP A 224 1.35 7.83 7.42
N GLY A 225 1.31 8.90 6.62
CA GLY A 225 2.41 9.35 5.77
C GLY A 225 2.28 8.90 4.31
N PRO A 226 2.98 9.57 3.39
CA PRO A 226 2.93 9.26 1.97
C PRO A 226 3.33 7.81 1.66
N ARG A 227 2.45 7.10 0.96
CA ARG A 227 2.66 5.73 0.51
C ARG A 227 2.32 5.56 -0.97
N CYS A 228 3.00 4.61 -1.60
CA CYS A 228 2.73 4.26 -2.98
C CYS A 228 1.34 3.68 -3.13
N GLN A 229 0.59 4.18 -4.10
CA GLN A 229 -0.80 3.80 -4.31
C GLN A 229 -0.89 2.75 -5.39
N PHE A 230 -1.80 1.81 -5.20
CA PHE A 230 -2.23 0.94 -6.30
C PHE A 230 -3.26 1.68 -7.17
N LEU A 231 -3.15 1.55 -8.49
CA LEU A 231 -3.95 2.34 -9.42
C LEU A 231 -5.16 1.61 -9.99
N GLY A 232 -5.48 0.42 -9.47
CA GLY A 232 -6.54 -0.41 -10.03
C GLY A 232 -6.15 -1.12 -11.32
N GLY A 233 -6.99 -2.06 -11.74
CA GLY A 233 -6.77 -2.82 -12.97
C GLY A 233 -5.44 -3.57 -12.98
N CYS A 234 -4.84 -3.65 -14.16
CA CYS A 234 -3.59 -4.36 -14.40
C CYS A 234 -2.42 -3.64 -13.74
N ARG A 235 -1.49 -4.46 -13.26
CA ARG A 235 -0.22 -4.05 -12.68
C ARG A 235 0.68 -3.47 -13.77
N VAL A 236 1.22 -2.30 -13.48
CA VAL A 236 2.05 -1.52 -14.38
C VAL A 236 3.48 -2.05 -14.38
N GLN A 237 4.31 -1.59 -15.32
CA GLN A 237 5.68 -2.02 -15.44
C GLN A 237 6.44 -1.96 -14.10
N ASN A 238 7.21 -3.00 -13.81
CA ASN A 238 7.99 -3.22 -12.60
C ASN A 238 7.19 -3.46 -11.32
N GLU A 239 5.86 -3.42 -11.32
CA GLU A 239 5.08 -3.94 -10.18
C GLU A 239 5.33 -5.44 -9.98
N LEU A 240 5.21 -5.92 -8.75
CA LEU A 240 5.29 -7.34 -8.43
C LEU A 240 4.10 -8.09 -9.01
N CYS A 241 4.33 -9.28 -9.55
CA CYS A 241 3.28 -10.11 -10.14
C CYS A 241 3.48 -11.57 -9.78
N SER A 242 2.40 -12.34 -9.72
CA SER A 242 2.45 -13.80 -9.57
C SER A 242 2.12 -14.55 -10.86
N SER A 243 1.48 -13.88 -11.81
CA SER A 243 1.10 -14.43 -13.11
C SER A 243 1.08 -13.36 -14.22
N ASP A 244 1.19 -13.81 -15.47
CA ASP A 244 1.14 -12.96 -16.66
C ASP A 244 -0.13 -12.10 -16.74
N GLY A 245 -1.27 -12.66 -16.32
CA GLY A 245 -2.60 -12.02 -16.40
C GLY A 245 -2.79 -10.83 -15.47
N GLU A 246 -1.89 -10.63 -14.51
CA GLU A 246 -1.89 -9.44 -13.65
C GLU A 246 -1.27 -8.23 -14.33
N CYS A 247 -0.37 -8.44 -15.29
CA CYS A 247 0.44 -7.38 -15.88
C CYS A 247 -0.24 -6.76 -17.09
N CYS A 248 -0.16 -5.43 -17.22
CA CYS A 248 -0.69 -4.73 -18.40
C CYS A 248 -0.03 -5.19 -19.71
N SER A 249 1.20 -5.67 -19.64
CA SER A 249 1.93 -6.27 -20.76
C SER A 249 1.55 -7.72 -21.06
N GLY A 250 0.85 -8.40 -20.14
CA GLY A 250 0.66 -9.85 -20.20
C GLY A 250 1.95 -10.65 -19.94
N SER A 251 2.98 -10.03 -19.36
CA SER A 251 4.28 -10.68 -19.10
C SER A 251 4.74 -10.46 -17.66
N CYS A 252 4.76 -11.53 -16.87
CA CYS A 252 5.31 -11.59 -15.53
C CYS A 252 6.65 -12.32 -15.55
N GLU A 253 7.75 -11.59 -15.52
CA GLU A 253 9.09 -12.16 -15.67
C GLU A 253 9.93 -12.06 -14.39
N GLN A 254 10.85 -13.01 -14.22
CA GLN A 254 11.80 -12.97 -13.12
C GLN A 254 12.76 -11.79 -13.29
N SER A 255 12.73 -10.86 -12.34
CA SER A 255 13.55 -9.65 -12.31
C SER A 255 14.69 -9.74 -11.28
N GLY A 256 14.78 -10.84 -10.53
CA GLY A 256 15.87 -11.07 -9.58
C GLY A 256 15.62 -12.23 -8.63
N THR A 257 16.37 -12.23 -7.54
CA THR A 257 16.19 -13.13 -6.41
C THR A 257 16.40 -12.36 -5.11
N THR A 258 15.60 -12.69 -4.10
CA THR A 258 15.77 -12.26 -2.71
C THR A 258 17.10 -12.74 -2.11
N ALA A 259 17.49 -12.24 -0.94
CA ALA A 259 18.70 -12.68 -0.26
C ALA A 259 18.66 -14.17 0.15
N ASP A 260 17.48 -14.69 0.45
CA ASP A 260 17.23 -16.11 0.75
C ASP A 260 17.05 -17.00 -0.51
N GLY A 261 17.14 -16.42 -1.71
CA GLY A 261 17.16 -17.14 -2.98
C GLY A 261 15.80 -17.44 -3.62
N ARG A 262 14.70 -16.88 -3.11
CA ARG A 262 13.38 -16.90 -3.77
C ARG A 262 13.37 -16.00 -5.01
N PRO A 263 12.63 -16.37 -6.07
CA PRO A 263 12.52 -15.55 -7.27
C PRO A 263 11.69 -14.30 -7.01
N ILE A 264 12.13 -13.16 -7.54
CA ILE A 264 11.35 -11.92 -7.60
C ILE A 264 10.80 -11.81 -9.02
N THR A 265 9.48 -11.77 -9.17
CA THR A 265 8.79 -11.64 -10.46
C THR A 265 8.11 -10.28 -10.57
N ARG A 266 8.23 -9.66 -11.75
CA ARG A 266 7.70 -8.33 -12.02
C ARG A 266 7.09 -8.23 -13.41
N CYS A 267 6.17 -7.29 -13.57
CA CYS A 267 5.61 -6.96 -14.86
C CYS A 267 6.69 -6.38 -15.79
N ALA A 268 7.06 -7.17 -16.80
CA ALA A 268 8.03 -6.79 -17.81
C ALA A 268 7.36 -6.02 -18.94
N ASN A 269 8.12 -5.17 -19.64
CA ASN A 269 7.69 -4.64 -20.93
C ASN A 269 8.75 -4.99 -21.98
N ASP A 270 8.44 -5.99 -22.80
CA ASP A 270 9.30 -6.43 -23.92
C ASP A 270 9.06 -5.62 -25.20
N GLY A 271 8.06 -4.73 -25.18
CA GLY A 271 7.67 -3.88 -26.29
C GLY A 271 8.50 -2.61 -26.40
N SER A 272 8.49 -1.99 -27.59
CA SER A 272 9.04 -0.65 -27.79
C SER A 272 8.10 0.48 -27.33
N CYS A 273 6.89 0.12 -26.89
CA CYS A 273 5.80 1.02 -26.51
C CYS A 273 5.12 0.52 -25.23
N GLN A 274 4.41 1.40 -24.53
CA GLN A 274 3.66 1.04 -23.33
C GLN A 274 2.34 0.35 -23.71
N PRO A 275 2.08 -0.89 -23.26
CA PRO A 275 0.81 -1.56 -23.51
C PRO A 275 -0.37 -0.80 -22.90
N VAL A 276 -1.57 -1.23 -23.30
CA VAL A 276 -2.82 -0.72 -22.74
C VAL A 276 -2.82 -0.93 -21.22
N GLY A 277 -3.28 0.06 -20.48
CA GLY A 277 -3.34 0.05 -19.02
C GLY A 277 -2.10 0.63 -18.34
N GLU A 278 -0.95 0.74 -19.00
CA GLU A 278 0.24 1.35 -18.39
C GLU A 278 0.04 2.84 -18.07
N VAL A 279 0.73 3.33 -17.04
CA VAL A 279 0.75 4.77 -16.71
C VAL A 279 1.54 5.53 -17.76
N CYS A 280 1.08 6.72 -18.11
CA CYS A 280 1.69 7.55 -19.15
C CYS A 280 1.63 9.04 -18.81
N GLY A 281 2.34 9.88 -19.57
CA GLY A 281 2.14 11.33 -19.49
C GLY A 281 3.04 12.11 -18.52
N GLY A 282 4.25 11.65 -18.21
CA GLY A 282 5.22 12.41 -17.42
C GLY A 282 5.34 11.99 -15.95
N SER A 283 6.07 12.77 -15.14
CA SER A 283 6.29 12.56 -13.70
C SER A 283 6.86 11.19 -13.29
N GLY A 284 7.59 10.54 -14.20
CA GLY A 284 8.15 9.19 -14.01
C GLY A 284 7.69 8.21 -15.08
N ALA A 285 6.54 8.47 -15.72
CA ALA A 285 6.01 7.67 -16.81
C ALA A 285 6.33 8.25 -18.19
N THR A 286 6.44 7.36 -19.18
CA THR A 286 6.66 7.70 -20.58
C THR A 286 5.34 7.91 -21.32
N SER A 287 5.30 8.78 -22.33
CA SER A 287 4.14 8.93 -23.23
C SER A 287 4.39 8.19 -24.55
N ASN A 288 4.51 6.86 -24.53
CA ASN A 288 4.75 6.08 -25.74
C ASN A 288 3.78 4.89 -25.83
N CYS A 289 2.49 5.15 -25.64
CA CYS A 289 1.44 4.13 -25.71
C CYS A 289 1.43 3.39 -27.07
N CYS A 290 1.20 2.07 -27.02
CA CYS A 290 1.00 1.23 -28.20
C CYS A 290 -0.38 1.49 -28.84
N PRO A 291 -0.56 1.32 -30.16
CA PRO A 291 0.40 0.82 -31.15
C PRO A 291 1.38 1.89 -31.70
N ASN A 292 1.15 3.17 -31.40
CA ASN A 292 1.88 4.28 -32.02
C ASN A 292 3.33 4.42 -31.56
N GLY A 293 3.66 3.97 -30.33
CA GLY A 293 5.03 3.93 -29.83
C GLY A 293 5.75 5.27 -29.72
N GLY A 294 5.00 6.38 -29.60
CA GLY A 294 5.57 7.69 -29.25
C GLY A 294 4.59 8.86 -29.34
N GLY A 295 4.61 9.72 -28.32
CA GLY A 295 3.76 10.92 -28.16
C GLY A 295 2.58 10.69 -27.20
N ASP A 296 1.88 11.75 -26.81
CA ASP A 296 0.73 11.65 -25.88
C ASP A 296 -0.52 10.99 -26.52
N THR A 297 -0.43 10.48 -27.75
CA THR A 297 -1.56 9.83 -28.43
C THR A 297 -1.94 8.52 -27.74
N GLY A 298 -3.20 8.41 -27.33
CA GLY A 298 -3.70 7.25 -26.56
C GLY A 298 -3.34 7.30 -25.08
N CYS A 299 -2.70 8.37 -24.61
CA CYS A 299 -2.43 8.63 -23.20
C CYS A 299 -3.50 9.58 -22.66
N GLU A 300 -4.60 9.03 -22.17
CA GLU A 300 -5.74 9.83 -21.71
C GLU A 300 -5.89 9.77 -20.19
N PRO A 301 -6.48 10.79 -19.57
CA PRO A 301 -6.88 10.73 -18.18
C PRO A 301 -7.90 9.62 -17.95
N THR A 302 -7.69 8.87 -16.87
CA THR A 302 -8.70 7.98 -16.29
C THR A 302 -9.72 8.78 -15.50
N GLY A 303 -10.83 8.16 -15.11
CA GLY A 303 -11.76 8.74 -14.13
C GLY A 303 -11.05 9.18 -12.84
N SER A 304 -9.93 8.50 -12.53
CA SER A 304 -9.01 8.70 -11.41
C SER A 304 -7.95 9.77 -11.57
N GLY A 305 -7.98 10.54 -12.65
CA GLY A 305 -7.16 11.75 -12.80
C GLY A 305 -5.68 11.51 -13.11
N PHE A 306 -5.19 10.28 -12.97
CA PHE A 306 -3.93 9.85 -13.57
C PHE A 306 -4.17 9.36 -14.99
N ARG A 307 -3.13 9.37 -15.83
CA ARG A 307 -3.24 8.97 -17.24
C ARG A 307 -2.81 7.53 -17.46
N ARG A 308 -3.59 6.79 -18.25
CA ARG A 308 -3.25 5.45 -18.73
C ARG A 308 -3.22 5.40 -20.24
N CYS A 309 -2.46 4.45 -20.76
CA CYS A 309 -2.52 4.07 -22.15
C CYS A 309 -3.86 3.38 -22.45
N LEU A 310 -4.74 4.03 -23.20
CA LEU A 310 -5.91 3.37 -23.81
C LEU A 310 -5.61 2.81 -25.20
N GLY A 311 -4.42 3.11 -25.71
CA GLY A 311 -3.97 2.71 -27.03
C GLY A 311 -4.66 3.47 -28.16
N GLY A 312 -4.85 2.82 -29.31
CA GLY A 312 -5.36 3.45 -30.52
C GLY A 312 -4.31 4.28 -31.27
N ASP A 313 -4.56 4.53 -32.56
CA ASP A 313 -3.65 5.29 -33.41
C ASP A 313 -4.08 6.77 -33.59
N GLY A 314 -5.16 7.18 -32.92
CA GLY A 314 -5.83 8.47 -33.11
C GLY A 314 -6.82 8.50 -34.27
N ALA A 315 -7.03 7.38 -34.99
CA ALA A 315 -8.02 7.25 -36.06
C ALA A 315 -9.29 6.51 -35.63
N CYS A 316 -9.33 5.99 -34.40
CA CYS A 316 -10.45 5.27 -33.80
C CYS A 316 -10.93 5.94 -32.51
N THR A 317 -12.16 5.62 -32.11
CA THR A 317 -12.77 6.05 -30.85
C THR A 317 -12.27 5.16 -29.72
N LEU A 318 -11.68 5.80 -28.71
CA LEU A 318 -11.13 5.14 -27.52
C LEU A 318 -12.25 4.65 -26.59
N PRO A 319 -11.95 3.70 -25.69
CA PRO A 319 -12.90 3.30 -24.65
C PRO A 319 -13.40 4.50 -23.85
N THR A 320 -14.66 4.45 -23.41
CA THR A 320 -15.42 5.51 -22.70
C THR A 320 -15.84 6.72 -23.53
N PHE A 321 -15.40 6.83 -24.78
CA PHE A 321 -15.86 7.90 -25.67
C PHE A 321 -17.12 7.48 -26.43
N GLU A 322 -17.97 8.47 -26.71
CA GLU A 322 -19.22 8.28 -27.44
C GLU A 322 -18.99 7.70 -28.84
N CYS A 323 -19.88 6.79 -29.23
CA CYS A 323 -19.86 6.12 -30.51
C CYS A 323 -21.28 6.02 -31.10
N GLU A 324 -21.35 5.87 -32.41
CA GLU A 324 -22.54 5.52 -33.18
C GLU A 324 -22.48 4.07 -33.70
N THR A 325 -21.28 3.52 -33.93
CA THR A 325 -21.08 2.18 -34.49
C THR A 325 -19.86 1.47 -33.90
N THR A 326 -19.94 0.14 -33.79
CA THR A 326 -18.82 -0.68 -33.27
C THR A 326 -17.55 -0.63 -34.14
N GLU A 327 -17.67 -0.25 -35.42
CA GLU A 327 -16.55 -0.22 -36.36
C GLU A 327 -15.58 0.94 -36.14
N GLU A 328 -16.02 2.01 -35.44
CA GLU A 328 -15.17 3.15 -35.14
C GLU A 328 -14.35 2.96 -33.85
N CYS A 329 -14.75 2.02 -32.99
CA CYS A 329 -14.04 1.73 -31.75
C CYS A 329 -12.64 1.15 -32.04
N CYS A 330 -11.69 1.39 -31.13
CA CYS A 330 -10.29 0.98 -31.27
C CYS A 330 -10.06 -0.54 -31.16
N LYS A 331 -10.50 -1.30 -32.16
CA LYS A 331 -10.38 -2.77 -32.24
C LYS A 331 -8.95 -3.30 -32.34
N ASP A 332 -8.03 -2.47 -32.80
CA ASP A 332 -6.61 -2.82 -32.85
C ASP A 332 -5.99 -2.87 -31.44
N ALA A 333 -6.55 -2.11 -30.49
CA ALA A 333 -6.15 -2.15 -29.08
C ALA A 333 -7.01 -3.13 -28.27
N TYR A 334 -8.32 -3.21 -28.57
CA TYR A 334 -9.29 -4.06 -27.89
C TYR A 334 -10.12 -4.85 -28.90
N PRO A 335 -9.73 -6.10 -29.25
CA PRO A 335 -10.40 -6.85 -30.31
C PRO A 335 -11.92 -7.00 -30.13
N ASP A 336 -12.35 -7.11 -28.88
CA ASP A 336 -13.73 -7.38 -28.48
C ASP A 336 -14.51 -6.13 -28.06
N ILE A 337 -13.96 -4.91 -28.27
CA ILE A 337 -14.68 -3.67 -27.95
C ILE A 337 -15.88 -3.47 -28.88
N GLU A 338 -17.01 -3.09 -28.28
CA GLU A 338 -18.26 -2.80 -28.98
C GLU A 338 -18.76 -1.40 -28.63
N CYS A 339 -19.58 -0.85 -29.53
CA CYS A 339 -20.31 0.39 -29.29
C CYS A 339 -21.66 0.05 -28.68
N GLN A 340 -21.83 0.37 -27.40
CA GLN A 340 -22.99 -0.10 -26.64
C GLN A 340 -23.34 0.83 -25.47
N PRO A 341 -24.60 0.78 -24.98
CA PRO A 341 -24.99 1.58 -23.83
C PRO A 341 -24.22 1.11 -22.58
N PRO A 342 -23.69 2.03 -21.75
CA PRO A 342 -23.11 1.62 -20.48
C PRO A 342 -24.18 1.06 -19.56
N THR A 343 -23.75 0.18 -18.66
CA THR A 343 -24.65 -0.49 -17.70
C THR A 343 -24.88 0.33 -16.43
N ASP A 344 -24.10 1.39 -16.24
CA ASP A 344 -24.25 2.35 -15.15
C ASP A 344 -24.92 3.65 -15.64
N GLU A 345 -25.51 4.44 -14.74
CA GLU A 345 -26.14 5.74 -15.05
C GLU A 345 -25.13 6.83 -15.51
N ARG A 346 -23.85 6.44 -15.69
CA ARG A 346 -22.68 7.30 -15.96
C ARG A 346 -22.59 7.86 -17.38
N ALA A 347 -23.31 7.29 -18.37
CA ALA A 347 -23.53 8.02 -19.63
C ALA A 347 -24.96 8.52 -19.69
N GLY A 348 -25.11 9.78 -20.12
CA GLY A 348 -26.36 10.45 -20.40
C GLY A 348 -27.18 9.86 -21.55
N GLY A 349 -27.22 8.53 -21.69
CA GLY A 349 -28.02 7.77 -22.65
C GLY A 349 -27.39 7.61 -24.03
N SER A 350 -26.12 7.99 -24.23
CA SER A 350 -25.34 7.73 -25.44
C SER A 350 -24.56 6.42 -25.35
N ASP A 351 -24.40 5.74 -26.48
CA ASP A 351 -23.57 4.54 -26.58
C ASP A 351 -22.09 4.92 -26.49
N LEU A 352 -21.30 4.10 -25.80
CA LEU A 352 -19.86 4.27 -25.62
C LEU A 352 -19.11 3.08 -26.20
N CYS A 353 -17.87 3.30 -26.66
CA CYS A 353 -16.96 2.20 -26.92
C CYS A 353 -16.55 1.59 -25.57
N CYS A 354 -16.93 0.34 -25.29
CA CYS A 354 -16.57 -0.33 -24.04
C CYS A 354 -16.66 -1.86 -24.15
N LEU A 355 -16.05 -2.56 -23.20
CA LEU A 355 -16.03 -4.02 -23.11
C LEU A 355 -17.22 -4.55 -22.32
N ASP A 356 -17.82 -5.61 -22.85
CA ASP A 356 -18.84 -6.42 -22.20
C ASP A 356 -18.33 -7.17 -20.97
N ASP A 357 -19.28 -7.52 -20.10
CA ASP A 357 -19.02 -8.34 -18.92
C ASP A 357 -18.39 -9.70 -19.27
N GLY A 358 -17.38 -10.08 -18.50
CA GLY A 358 -16.60 -11.31 -18.67
C GLY A 358 -15.43 -11.20 -19.64
N LEU A 359 -15.34 -10.11 -20.42
CA LEU A 359 -14.17 -9.83 -21.25
C LEU A 359 -12.98 -9.39 -20.40
N GLU A 360 -11.78 -9.68 -20.88
CA GLU A 360 -10.55 -9.28 -20.20
C GLU A 360 -10.37 -7.78 -20.29
N CYS A 361 -10.03 -7.16 -19.15
CA CYS A 361 -9.92 -5.72 -19.04
C CYS A 361 -8.57 -5.33 -18.44
N ALA A 362 -8.11 -4.15 -18.81
CA ALA A 362 -6.90 -3.57 -18.22
C ALA A 362 -7.21 -2.71 -17.00
N PHE A 363 -8.39 -2.10 -16.90
CA PHE A 363 -8.84 -1.27 -15.76
C PHE A 363 -10.33 -0.94 -15.91
N GLY A 364 -10.96 -0.45 -14.84
CA GLY A 364 -12.43 -0.26 -14.77
C GLY A 364 -13.01 0.55 -15.92
N ASP A 365 -12.36 1.66 -16.29
CA ASP A 365 -12.87 2.57 -17.32
C ASP A 365 -13.07 1.89 -18.69
N VAL A 366 -12.37 0.80 -19.03
CA VAL A 366 -12.61 0.14 -20.33
C VAL A 366 -13.88 -0.73 -20.36
N CYS A 367 -14.45 -1.02 -19.19
CA CYS A 367 -15.65 -1.85 -19.03
C CYS A 367 -16.91 -0.98 -19.06
N CYS A 368 -17.99 -1.48 -19.70
CA CYS A 368 -19.25 -0.75 -19.75
C CYS A 368 -19.89 -0.52 -18.38
N SER A 369 -19.53 -1.35 -17.41
CA SER A 369 -19.92 -1.25 -16.00
C SER A 369 -19.00 -0.41 -15.14
N GLY A 370 -17.82 -0.04 -15.65
CA GLY A 370 -16.76 0.59 -14.86
C GLY A 370 -16.02 -0.37 -13.91
N VAL A 371 -16.38 -1.66 -13.85
CA VAL A 371 -15.80 -2.62 -12.91
C VAL A 371 -14.83 -3.54 -13.63
N CYS A 372 -13.58 -3.59 -13.16
CA CYS A 372 -12.55 -4.48 -13.69
C CYS A 372 -11.85 -5.19 -12.53
N ALA A 373 -12.28 -6.42 -12.26
CA ALA A 373 -11.87 -7.16 -11.07
C ALA A 373 -11.21 -8.49 -11.42
N LEU A 374 -10.36 -8.99 -10.53
CA LEU A 374 -9.72 -10.29 -10.68
C LEU A 374 -10.76 -11.42 -10.60
N ASP A 375 -10.72 -12.34 -11.55
CA ASP A 375 -11.46 -13.58 -11.48
C ASP A 375 -10.72 -14.63 -10.62
N GLY A 376 -11.36 -15.79 -10.39
CA GLY A 376 -10.76 -16.88 -9.61
C GLY A 376 -9.51 -17.53 -10.23
N THR A 377 -9.04 -17.05 -11.38
CA THR A 377 -7.80 -17.46 -12.04
C THR A 377 -6.71 -16.38 -12.00
N GLY A 378 -6.99 -15.22 -11.40
CA GLY A 378 -6.08 -14.08 -11.35
C GLY A 378 -6.10 -13.23 -12.63
N THR A 379 -7.11 -13.39 -13.49
CA THR A 379 -7.26 -12.58 -14.71
C THR A 379 -8.29 -11.48 -14.47
N LEU A 380 -7.99 -10.25 -14.87
CA LEU A 380 -8.93 -9.13 -14.76
C LEU A 380 -10.04 -9.25 -15.79
N ARG A 381 -11.30 -9.17 -15.34
CA ARG A 381 -12.49 -9.24 -16.20
C ARG A 381 -13.50 -8.15 -15.85
N CYS A 382 -14.20 -7.66 -16.89
CA CYS A 382 -15.31 -6.76 -16.70
C CYS A 382 -16.45 -7.45 -15.93
N GLY A 383 -17.01 -6.76 -14.92
CA GLY A 383 -18.09 -7.30 -14.09
C GLY A 383 -19.40 -6.57 -14.28
N SER A 384 -20.54 -7.28 -14.24
CA SER A 384 -21.88 -6.70 -14.49
C SER A 384 -22.42 -5.80 -13.38
N MET A 385 -21.72 -5.75 -12.26
CA MET A 385 -22.07 -5.05 -11.04
C MET A 385 -20.81 -4.92 -10.19
N CYS A 386 -20.84 -3.99 -9.24
CA CYS A 386 -19.83 -3.91 -8.20
C CYS A 386 -19.65 -5.27 -7.48
N VAL A 387 -18.44 -5.49 -7.00
CA VAL A 387 -17.98 -6.66 -6.26
C VAL A 387 -18.53 -6.58 -4.84
N SER A 388 -19.14 -7.67 -4.39
CA SER A 388 -19.68 -7.77 -3.02
C SER A 388 -18.55 -7.89 -1.99
N ASP A 389 -18.85 -7.58 -0.74
CA ASP A 389 -17.88 -7.69 0.36
C ASP A 389 -17.18 -9.06 0.40
N GLY A 390 -15.86 -9.03 0.59
CA GLY A 390 -14.97 -10.20 0.55
C GLY A 390 -14.59 -10.67 -0.86
N GLY A 391 -15.15 -10.09 -1.92
CA GLY A 391 -14.73 -10.34 -3.30
C GLY A 391 -13.49 -9.52 -3.68
N SER A 392 -12.65 -10.07 -4.55
CA SER A 392 -11.43 -9.40 -5.00
C SER A 392 -11.74 -8.13 -5.79
N CYS A 393 -10.99 -7.07 -5.53
CA CYS A 393 -11.15 -5.77 -6.17
C CYS A 393 -9.78 -5.18 -6.53
N THR A 394 -9.82 -4.09 -7.29
CA THR A 394 -8.61 -3.36 -7.67
C THR A 394 -8.66 -1.89 -7.28
N THR A 395 -9.87 -1.34 -7.12
CA THR A 395 -10.15 0.01 -6.64
C THR A 395 -11.41 0.01 -5.79
N ASP A 396 -11.59 1.05 -4.99
CA ASP A 396 -12.83 1.29 -4.25
C ASP A 396 -14.07 1.29 -5.17
N ALA A 397 -13.93 1.77 -6.41
CA ALA A 397 -15.00 1.83 -7.39
C ALA A 397 -15.46 0.44 -7.88
N ASP A 398 -14.64 -0.60 -7.70
CA ASP A 398 -15.06 -1.96 -7.98
C ASP A 398 -16.06 -2.47 -6.94
N CYS A 399 -16.16 -1.86 -5.76
CA CYS A 399 -16.87 -2.41 -4.61
C CYS A 399 -18.29 -1.89 -4.45
N CYS A 400 -19.20 -2.78 -4.04
CA CYS A 400 -20.55 -2.37 -3.63
C CYS A 400 -20.56 -1.73 -2.24
N GLY A 401 -19.49 -1.97 -1.47
CA GLY A 401 -19.25 -1.39 -0.16
C GLY A 401 -18.57 -0.02 -0.24
N CYS A 402 -17.94 0.40 0.86
CA CYS A 402 -17.29 1.70 0.98
C CYS A 402 -15.83 1.70 0.51
N GLY A 403 -15.26 0.53 0.18
CA GLY A 403 -13.91 0.49 -0.36
C GLY A 403 -13.37 -0.91 -0.64
N CYS A 404 -12.21 -0.91 -1.28
CA CYS A 404 -11.34 -2.01 -1.62
C CYS A 404 -10.13 -1.95 -0.70
N VAL A 405 -10.05 -2.90 0.24
CA VAL A 405 -9.05 -2.91 1.32
C VAL A 405 -8.14 -4.11 1.18
N ASP A 406 -6.96 -4.05 1.80
CA ASP A 406 -6.01 -5.17 1.82
C ASP A 406 -6.64 -6.41 2.47
N ASP A 407 -6.43 -7.58 1.88
CA ASP A 407 -6.96 -8.86 2.37
C ASP A 407 -6.04 -9.57 3.39
N GLY A 408 -4.89 -8.98 3.71
CA GLY A 408 -3.85 -9.52 4.58
C GLY A 408 -2.96 -10.58 3.91
N ALA A 409 -3.18 -10.89 2.63
CA ALA A 409 -2.44 -11.86 1.84
C ALA A 409 -1.78 -11.23 0.59
N GLY A 410 -1.73 -9.90 0.52
CA GLY A 410 -1.19 -9.16 -0.63
C GLY A 410 -2.18 -8.98 -1.79
N GLY A 411 -3.44 -9.34 -1.59
CA GLY A 411 -4.56 -9.04 -2.46
C GLY A 411 -5.43 -7.91 -1.90
N GLN A 412 -6.49 -7.56 -2.61
CA GLN A 412 -7.47 -6.56 -2.15
C GLN A 412 -8.87 -7.15 -2.24
N VAL A 413 -9.71 -6.85 -1.25
CA VAL A 413 -11.10 -7.29 -1.14
C VAL A 413 -12.05 -6.15 -0.82
N CYS A 414 -13.27 -6.23 -1.35
CA CYS A 414 -14.30 -5.24 -1.05
C CYS A 414 -14.79 -5.34 0.38
N THR A 415 -15.11 -4.19 0.96
CA THR A 415 -15.75 -4.10 2.28
C THR A 415 -16.77 -2.98 2.32
N SER A 416 -17.86 -3.19 3.05
CA SER A 416 -18.82 -2.15 3.44
C SER A 416 -18.58 -1.61 4.85
N ASP A 417 -17.52 -2.08 5.52
CA ASP A 417 -17.14 -1.63 6.86
C ASP A 417 -16.47 -0.25 6.81
N ALA A 418 -17.23 0.76 7.24
CA ALA A 418 -16.79 2.15 7.26
C ALA A 418 -15.59 2.41 8.20
N GLU A 419 -15.25 1.49 9.11
CA GLU A 419 -14.06 1.60 9.96
C GLU A 419 -12.79 1.08 9.27
N LEU A 420 -12.94 0.23 8.24
CA LEU A 420 -11.84 -0.28 7.41
C LEU A 420 -11.65 0.57 6.15
N CYS A 421 -12.68 1.31 5.76
CA CYS A 421 -12.59 2.32 4.72
C CYS A 421 -11.88 3.57 5.26
N ASP A 422 -10.87 4.04 4.52
CA ASP A 422 -10.00 5.18 4.85
C ASP A 422 -10.76 6.36 5.53
N PRO A 423 -10.18 7.07 6.52
CA PRO A 423 -10.88 8.02 7.41
C PRO A 423 -11.36 9.30 6.71
N CYS A 424 -11.24 9.37 5.40
CA CYS A 424 -11.71 10.49 4.61
C CYS A 424 -13.22 10.40 4.36
N ALA A 425 -13.95 11.42 4.81
CA ALA A 425 -15.39 11.55 4.59
C ALA A 425 -15.75 12.21 3.22
N GLY A 426 -14.76 12.57 2.42
CA GLY A 426 -14.93 13.15 1.09
C GLY A 426 -14.70 12.13 -0.03
N PRO A 427 -14.90 12.55 -1.30
CA PRO A 427 -14.64 11.68 -2.44
C PRO A 427 -13.14 11.39 -2.62
N LYS A 428 -12.79 10.13 -2.83
CA LYS A 428 -11.41 9.65 -3.04
C LYS A 428 -10.92 9.93 -4.45
N LEU A 429 -9.62 9.72 -4.71
CA LEU A 429 -9.05 9.85 -6.05
C LEU A 429 -9.85 8.99 -7.06
N GLY A 430 -10.43 9.64 -8.07
CA GLY A 430 -11.28 9.02 -9.08
C GLY A 430 -12.76 8.95 -8.82
N GLU A 431 -13.18 9.31 -7.63
CA GLU A 431 -14.59 9.46 -7.31
C GLU A 431 -15.11 10.81 -7.79
N ILE A 432 -16.42 10.86 -8.06
CA ILE A 432 -17.11 12.10 -8.43
C ILE A 432 -17.11 13.04 -7.23
N CYS A 433 -16.80 14.31 -7.48
CA CYS A 433 -16.81 15.37 -6.50
C CYS A 433 -17.83 16.45 -6.84
N ASP A 434 -18.33 17.12 -5.80
CA ASP A 434 -19.11 18.34 -5.95
C ASP A 434 -18.25 19.54 -5.57
N ARG A 435 -18.32 20.59 -6.38
CA ARG A 435 -17.62 21.87 -6.14
C ARG A 435 -18.05 22.53 -4.84
N ASP A 436 -19.29 22.29 -4.41
CA ASP A 436 -19.86 22.84 -3.19
C ASP A 436 -20.01 21.77 -2.07
N GLY A 437 -19.56 20.52 -2.32
CA GLY A 437 -19.66 19.38 -1.40
C GLY A 437 -18.41 19.15 -0.54
N GLU A 438 -18.27 17.96 0.04
CA GLU A 438 -17.05 17.56 0.74
C GLU A 438 -15.81 17.64 -0.17
N ALA A 439 -14.70 18.10 0.40
CA ALA A 439 -13.42 18.17 -0.30
C ALA A 439 -12.90 16.75 -0.60
N CYS A 440 -12.19 16.60 -1.71
CA CYS A 440 -11.53 15.34 -2.06
C CYS A 440 -10.57 14.89 -0.94
N CYS A 441 -10.49 13.58 -0.76
CA CYS A 441 -9.50 12.96 0.11
C CYS A 441 -8.10 13.32 -0.33
N ASN A 442 -7.21 13.55 0.63
CA ASN A 442 -5.80 13.89 0.37
C ASN A 442 -5.63 15.24 -0.35
N GLY A 443 -6.57 16.18 -0.16
CA GLY A 443 -6.37 17.57 -0.51
C GLY A 443 -5.23 18.18 0.34
N PRO A 444 -4.29 18.95 -0.24
CA PRO A 444 -4.29 19.63 -1.53
C PRO A 444 -3.71 18.85 -2.72
N ALA A 445 -3.18 17.65 -2.50
CA ALA A 445 -2.59 16.81 -3.56
C ALA A 445 -3.67 16.26 -4.50
N VAL A 446 -4.87 16.02 -4.00
CA VAL A 446 -6.05 15.66 -4.79
C VAL A 446 -7.03 16.83 -4.77
N VAL A 447 -7.48 17.26 -5.94
CA VAL A 447 -8.40 18.37 -6.14
C VAL A 447 -9.58 17.93 -7.00
N CYS A 448 -10.73 18.53 -6.76
CA CYS A 448 -11.88 18.31 -7.62
C CYS A 448 -11.64 18.95 -8.99
N ASN A 449 -11.51 18.14 -10.05
CA ASN A 449 -11.33 18.63 -11.42
C ASN A 449 -12.64 19.21 -11.94
N PRO A 450 -12.70 20.50 -12.28
CA PRO A 450 -13.91 21.07 -12.86
C PRO A 450 -14.12 20.76 -14.35
N ALA A 451 -13.11 20.20 -15.03
CA ALA A 451 -13.12 19.99 -16.47
C ALA A 451 -13.76 18.64 -16.81
N GLY A 452 -15.08 18.62 -16.92
CA GLY A 452 -15.88 17.45 -17.29
C GLY A 452 -17.35 17.69 -17.00
N GLU A 453 -18.25 16.93 -17.63
CA GLU A 453 -19.67 16.92 -17.25
C GLU A 453 -19.86 16.30 -15.85
N PHE A 454 -18.90 15.49 -15.41
CA PHE A 454 -18.78 14.91 -14.07
C PHE A 454 -17.43 15.32 -13.45
N PRO A 455 -17.41 16.26 -12.50
CA PRO A 455 -16.19 16.60 -11.78
C PRO A 455 -15.72 15.38 -10.99
N THR A 456 -14.46 14.99 -11.13
CA THR A 456 -13.87 13.90 -10.34
C THR A 456 -12.69 14.42 -9.54
N CYS A 457 -12.43 13.79 -8.41
CA CYS A 457 -11.21 14.01 -7.66
C CYS A 457 -10.03 13.51 -8.47
N ILE A 458 -9.15 14.42 -8.85
CA ILE A 458 -7.93 14.14 -9.61
C ILE A 458 -6.73 14.58 -8.79
N LEU A 459 -5.56 14.07 -9.13
CA LEU A 459 -4.33 14.63 -8.61
C LEU A 459 -4.12 16.05 -9.16
N ALA A 460 -3.73 16.98 -8.29
CA ALA A 460 -3.37 18.34 -8.63
C ALA A 460 -2.14 18.35 -9.54
N GLU A 461 -2.23 19.10 -10.64
CA GLU A 461 -1.13 19.27 -11.61
C GLU A 461 0.07 20.06 -11.08
#